data_AF-A0A961PBV9-F1
#
_entry.id   AF-A0A961PBV9-F1
#
_cell.length_a   1.000
_cell.length_b   1.000
_cell.length_c   1.000
_cell.angle_alpha   90.00
_cell.angle_beta   90.00
_cell.angle_gamma   90.00
#
_symmetry.space_group_name_H-M   'P 1'
#
loop_
_entity.id
_entity.type
_entity.pdbx_description
1 polymer ?
#
loop_
_entity_poly.entity_id
_entity_poly.type
_entity_poly.pdbx_seq_one_letter_code
_entity_poly.pdbx_strand_id
1 'polypeptide(L)'
;DITTVAPASGALGWIDTFVLPAKGQADEAAYAWINFVMQPEIAARITEAAGNFTASAGSDAFVNEALKAKFQATFPPEAVDNIKWYPPVPAGLEALEGDTLDRVQAAG
;
A
#
# COMPACT_ATOMS: atom_id res chain seq x y z
N ASP A 1 9.70 -8.72 20.98
CA ASP A 1 8.84 -8.95 19.80
C ASP A 1 8.04 -7.71 19.46
N ILE A 2 7.88 -7.43 18.17
CA ILE A 2 7.10 -6.30 17.64
C ILE A 2 6.01 -6.87 16.74
N THR A 3 4.75 -6.54 17.01
CA THR A 3 3.59 -7.01 16.25
C THR A 3 2.79 -5.84 15.69
N THR A 4 2.21 -6.03 14.51
CA THR A 4 1.30 -5.07 13.86
C THR A 4 -0.13 -5.56 14.04
N VAL A 5 -1.04 -4.68 14.47
CA VAL A 5 -2.45 -4.99 14.70
C VAL A 5 -3.29 -3.89 14.07
N ALA A 6 -4.32 -4.26 13.31
CA ALA A 6 -5.29 -3.30 12.80
C ALA A 6 -6.10 -2.71 13.98
N PRO A 7 -6.15 -1.37 14.13
CA PRO A 7 -6.89 -0.74 15.23
C PRO A 7 -8.40 -0.94 15.04
N ALA A 8 -9.13 -1.03 16.16
CA ALA A 8 -10.59 -1.24 16.14
C ALA A 8 -11.35 -0.11 15.41
N SER A 9 -10.80 1.11 15.42
CA SER A 9 -11.34 2.26 14.68
C SER A 9 -11.18 2.16 13.15
N GLY A 10 -10.42 1.18 12.66
CA GLY A 10 -9.97 1.08 11.27
C GLY A 10 -8.58 1.69 11.08
N ALA A 11 -7.74 1.00 10.32
CA ALA A 11 -6.40 1.49 9.96
C ALA A 11 -6.50 2.63 8.94
N LEU A 12 -5.60 3.61 9.02
CA LEU A 12 -5.37 4.51 7.89
C LEU A 12 -4.68 3.73 6.78
N GLY A 13 -5.29 3.66 5.59
CA GLY A 13 -4.75 2.91 4.46
C GLY A 13 -4.54 3.79 3.23
N TRP A 14 -3.55 3.44 2.43
CA TRP A 14 -3.29 3.99 1.09
C TRP A 14 -2.83 2.87 0.15
N ILE A 15 -2.96 3.08 -1.15
CA ILE A 15 -2.50 2.17 -2.20
C ILE A 15 -1.67 2.97 -3.19
N ASP A 16 -0.41 2.56 -3.35
CA ASP A 16 0.39 2.99 -4.49
C ASP A 16 -0.03 2.18 -5.71
N THR A 17 -0.31 2.85 -6.83
CA THR A 17 -0.78 2.21 -8.06
C THR A 17 0.00 2.66 -9.28
N PHE A 18 -0.12 1.91 -10.37
CA PHE A 18 0.46 2.27 -11.65
C PHE A 18 -0.40 3.33 -12.36
N VAL A 19 0.28 4.32 -12.95
CA VAL A 19 -0.33 5.32 -13.82
C VAL A 19 0.47 5.38 -15.12
N LEU A 20 -0.23 5.41 -16.25
CA LEU A 20 0.35 5.68 -17.56
C LEU A 20 0.19 7.18 -17.86
N PRO A 21 1.29 7.93 -18.06
CA PRO A 21 1.21 9.34 -18.43
C PRO A 21 0.52 9.51 -19.79
N ALA A 22 -0.36 10.52 -19.93
CA ALA A 22 -1.13 10.74 -21.17
C ALA A 22 -0.29 11.03 -22.42
N LYS A 23 0.99 11.42 -22.26
CA LYS A 23 1.96 11.64 -23.35
C LYS A 23 3.03 10.56 -23.41
N GLY A 24 2.79 9.42 -22.77
CA GLY A 24 3.62 8.22 -22.89
C GLY A 24 3.71 7.75 -24.34
N GLN A 25 4.78 7.04 -24.67
CA GLN A 25 5.04 6.58 -26.04
C GLN A 25 5.24 5.06 -26.12
N ALA A 26 5.17 4.35 -24.99
CA ALA A 26 5.55 2.95 -24.87
C ALA A 26 4.50 2.12 -24.10
N ASP A 27 3.22 2.35 -24.39
CA ASP A 27 2.10 1.78 -23.64
C ASP A 27 2.11 0.25 -23.65
N GLU A 28 2.44 -0.38 -24.79
CA GLU A 28 2.54 -1.85 -24.89
C GLU A 28 3.57 -2.42 -23.91
N ALA A 29 4.74 -1.80 -23.83
CA ALA A 29 5.78 -2.22 -22.89
C ALA A 29 5.37 -1.95 -21.43
N ALA A 30 4.69 -0.83 -21.17
CA ALA A 30 4.17 -0.52 -19.84
C ALA A 30 3.13 -1.55 -19.38
N TYR A 31 2.16 -1.90 -20.23
CA TYR A 31 1.18 -2.95 -19.92
C TYR A 31 1.83 -4.32 -19.76
N ALA A 32 2.81 -4.68 -20.61
CA ALA A 32 3.54 -5.94 -20.47
C ALA A 32 4.26 -6.02 -19.12
N TRP A 33 4.89 -4.93 -18.68
CA TRP A 33 5.55 -4.85 -17.38
C TRP A 33 4.56 -4.94 -16.22
N ILE A 34 3.47 -4.17 -16.25
CA ILE A 34 2.42 -4.20 -15.22
C ILE A 34 1.85 -5.62 -15.09
N ASN A 35 1.52 -6.26 -16.21
CA ASN A 35 1.02 -7.63 -16.22
C ASN A 35 2.02 -8.61 -15.63
N PHE A 36 3.31 -8.46 -15.92
CA PHE A 36 4.37 -9.32 -15.38
C PHE A 36 4.49 -9.16 -13.86
N VAL A 37 4.62 -7.92 -13.35
CA VAL A 37 4.83 -7.69 -11.91
C VAL A 37 3.60 -7.97 -11.06
N MET A 38 2.40 -7.99 -11.67
CA MET A 38 1.14 -8.36 -11.02
C MET A 38 0.85 -9.86 -11.03
N GLN A 39 1.71 -10.71 -11.61
CA GLN A 39 1.57 -12.16 -11.43
C GLN A 39 1.84 -12.53 -9.97
N PRO A 40 1.03 -13.40 -9.32
CA PRO A 40 1.12 -13.65 -7.88
C PRO A 40 2.52 -14.03 -7.38
N GLU A 41 3.22 -14.90 -8.11
CA GLU A 41 4.59 -15.32 -7.75
C GLU A 41 5.61 -14.18 -7.91
N ILE A 42 5.46 -13.33 -8.93
CA ILE A 42 6.36 -12.18 -9.14
C ILE A 42 6.11 -11.11 -8.09
N ALA A 43 4.84 -10.82 -7.80
CA ALA A 43 4.44 -9.87 -6.76
C ALA A 43 4.91 -10.33 -5.37
N ALA A 44 4.90 -11.64 -5.11
CA ALA A 44 5.46 -12.22 -3.90
C ALA A 44 6.98 -12.02 -3.80
N ARG A 45 7.73 -12.26 -4.88
CA ARG A 45 9.18 -11.98 -4.92
C ARG A 45 9.49 -10.51 -4.65
N ILE A 46 8.68 -9.59 -5.18
CA ILE A 46 8.78 -8.16 -4.88
C ILE A 46 8.50 -7.89 -3.40
N THR A 47 7.46 -8.50 -2.83
CA THR A 47 7.11 -8.39 -1.41
C THR A 47 8.26 -8.84 -0.50
N GLU A 48 8.89 -9.96 -0.81
CA GLU A 48 10.03 -10.47 -0.03
C GLU A 48 11.25 -9.53 -0.08
N ALA A 49 11.49 -8.90 -1.23
CA ALA A 49 12.60 -7.97 -1.40
C ALA A 49 12.35 -6.57 -0.80
N ALA A 50 11.14 -6.03 -0.97
CA ALA A 50 10.80 -4.66 -0.59
C ALA A 50 10.17 -4.54 0.80
N GLY A 51 9.60 -5.62 1.34
CA GLY A 51 8.96 -5.67 2.65
C GLY A 51 7.54 -5.09 2.71
N ASN A 52 7.05 -4.48 1.63
CA ASN A 52 5.67 -4.00 1.51
C ASN A 52 4.78 -5.08 0.90
N PHE A 53 3.55 -5.20 1.40
CA PHE A 53 2.57 -6.13 0.85
C PHE A 53 2.00 -5.63 -0.47
N THR A 54 1.58 -6.58 -1.31
CA THR A 54 1.05 -6.33 -2.66
C THR A 54 -0.47 -6.50 -2.71
N ALA A 55 -1.12 -5.80 -3.64
CA ALA A 55 -2.54 -5.98 -3.96
C ALA A 55 -2.81 -7.14 -4.94
N SER A 56 -1.77 -7.88 -5.37
CA SER A 56 -1.92 -9.05 -6.23
C SER A 56 -2.62 -10.20 -5.49
N ALA A 57 -3.86 -10.51 -5.88
CA ALA A 57 -4.62 -11.59 -5.25
C ALA A 57 -3.87 -12.95 -5.29
N GLY A 58 -3.80 -13.61 -4.14
CA GLY A 58 -3.16 -14.93 -4.00
C GLY A 58 -1.63 -14.92 -3.93
N SER A 59 -0.98 -13.75 -3.94
CA SER A 59 0.48 -13.67 -3.82
C SER A 59 1.00 -14.13 -2.44
N ASP A 60 0.17 -14.03 -1.39
CA ASP A 60 0.51 -14.46 -0.03
C ASP A 60 0.82 -15.98 0.05
N ALA A 61 0.34 -16.78 -0.91
CA ALA A 61 0.68 -18.19 -1.02
C ALA A 61 2.13 -18.45 -1.46
N PHE A 62 2.83 -17.44 -2.00
CA PHE A 62 4.16 -17.57 -2.61
C PHE A 62 5.28 -16.88 -1.82
N VAL A 63 4.97 -16.20 -0.71
CA VAL A 63 5.98 -15.66 0.22
C VAL A 63 6.33 -16.70 1.30
N ASN A 64 7.44 -16.51 2.01
CA ASN A 64 7.79 -17.35 3.16
C ASN A 64 6.71 -17.33 4.26
N GLU A 65 6.69 -18.38 5.08
CA GLU A 65 5.65 -18.61 6.10
C GLU A 65 5.50 -17.45 7.09
N ALA A 66 6.60 -16.79 7.47
CA ALA A 66 6.57 -15.68 8.40
C ALA A 66 5.87 -14.45 7.80
N LEU A 67 6.17 -14.10 6.55
CA LEU A 67 5.49 -13.01 5.84
C LEU A 67 4.02 -13.33 5.58
N LYS A 68 3.71 -14.57 5.21
CA LYS A 68 2.33 -15.02 5.01
C LYS A 68 1.50 -14.87 6.28
N ALA A 69 2.01 -15.37 7.41
CA ALA A 69 1.34 -15.24 8.70
C ALA A 69 1.16 -13.76 9.08
N LYS A 70 2.18 -12.93 8.88
CA LYS A 70 2.10 -11.48 9.14
C LYS A 70 1.05 -10.81 8.26
N PHE A 71 1.00 -11.12 6.96
CA PHE A 71 0.02 -10.57 6.04
C PHE A 71 -1.41 -10.91 6.48
N GLN A 72 -1.68 -12.20 6.70
CA GLN A 72 -3.01 -12.69 7.06
C GLN A 72 -3.47 -12.17 8.43
N ALA A 73 -2.55 -11.99 9.38
CA ALA A 73 -2.86 -11.37 10.68
C ALA A 73 -3.09 -9.86 10.58
N THR A 74 -2.43 -9.18 9.65
CA THR A 74 -2.55 -7.72 9.48
C THR A 74 -3.79 -7.34 8.65
N PHE A 75 -4.10 -8.14 7.63
CA PHE A 75 -5.18 -7.89 6.66
C PHE A 75 -6.20 -9.04 6.62
N PRO A 76 -6.80 -9.45 7.74
CA PRO A 76 -7.98 -10.30 7.65
C PRO A 76 -9.13 -9.52 6.96
N PRO A 77 -10.08 -10.21 6.30
CA PRO A 77 -11.12 -9.56 5.51
C PRO A 77 -11.85 -8.43 6.23
N GLU A 78 -12.21 -8.62 7.51
CA GLU A 78 -12.88 -7.61 8.33
C GLU A 78 -12.03 -6.37 8.60
N ALA A 79 -10.70 -6.51 8.66
CA ALA A 79 -9.80 -5.38 8.82
C ALA A 79 -9.68 -4.59 7.52
N VAL A 80 -9.60 -5.28 6.37
CA VAL A 80 -9.59 -4.67 5.04
C VAL A 80 -10.87 -3.87 4.80
N ASP A 81 -12.03 -4.46 5.12
CA ASP A 81 -13.34 -3.81 5.00
C ASP A 81 -13.48 -2.57 5.92
N ASN A 82 -12.73 -2.54 7.03
CA ASN A 82 -12.76 -1.43 7.99
C ASN A 82 -11.68 -0.36 7.74
N ILE A 83 -10.84 -0.49 6.70
CA ILE A 83 -9.80 0.50 6.38
C ILE A 83 -10.45 1.89 6.19
N LYS A 84 -9.83 2.90 6.81
CA LYS A 84 -10.09 4.32 6.56
C LYS A 84 -9.12 4.76 5.48
N TRP A 85 -9.58 4.70 4.23
CA TRP A 85 -8.74 5.07 3.09
C TRP A 85 -8.42 6.56 3.13
N TYR A 86 -7.15 6.89 2.92
CA TYR A 86 -6.71 8.27 2.82
C TYR A 86 -7.53 8.97 1.71
N PRO A 87 -8.22 10.08 2.03
CA PRO A 87 -9.10 10.73 1.07
C PRO A 87 -8.30 11.30 -0.10
N PRO A 88 -8.91 11.48 -1.28
CA PRO A 88 -8.30 12.29 -2.33
C PRO A 88 -8.04 13.69 -1.76
N VAL A 89 -6.78 14.14 -1.80
CA VAL A 89 -6.36 15.42 -1.23
C VAL A 89 -7.17 16.56 -1.85
N PRO A 90 -8.05 17.25 -1.10
CA PRO A 90 -8.72 18.44 -1.58
C PRO A 90 -7.70 19.57 -1.77
N ALA A 91 -7.93 20.42 -2.77
CA ALA A 91 -7.11 21.62 -2.95
C ALA A 91 -7.06 22.44 -1.64
N GLY A 92 -5.85 22.76 -1.19
CA GLY A 92 -5.61 23.54 0.03
C GLY A 92 -5.48 22.73 1.33
N LEU A 93 -5.77 21.43 1.34
CA LEU A 93 -5.56 20.59 2.53
C LEU A 93 -4.08 20.46 2.88
N GLU A 94 -3.21 20.26 1.89
CA GLU A 94 -1.75 20.15 2.09
C GLU A 94 -1.14 21.39 2.76
N ALA A 95 -1.63 22.58 2.39
CA ALA A 95 -1.16 23.83 2.98
C ALA A 95 -1.58 23.94 4.45
N LEU A 96 -2.82 23.56 4.78
CA LEU A 96 -3.33 23.55 6.15
C LEU A 96 -2.64 22.49 7.02
N GLU A 97 -2.37 21.30 6.45
CA GLU A 97 -1.60 20.25 7.12
C GLU A 97 -0.17 20.72 7.40
N GLY A 98 0.50 21.33 6.41
CA GLY A 98 1.84 21.90 6.56
C GLY A 98 1.92 22.95 7.68
N ASP A 99 1.05 23.97 7.64
CA ASP A 99 1.01 25.04 8.65
C ASP A 99 0.77 24.49 10.07
N THR A 100 -0.03 23.43 10.19
CA THR A 100 -0.33 22.80 11.48
C THR A 100 0.83 21.92 11.95
N LEU A 101 1.47 21.17 11.05
CA LEU A 101 2.61 20.33 11.37
C LEU A 101 3.80 21.17 11.88
N ASP A 102 4.06 22.31 11.24
CA ASP A 102 5.10 23.26 11.64
C ASP A 102 4.90 23.76 13.08
N ARG A 103 3.65 24.03 13.48
CA ARG A 103 3.31 24.45 14.85
C ARG A 103 3.55 23.33 15.87
N VAL A 104 3.22 22.09 15.53
CA VAL A 104 3.41 20.93 16.41
C VAL A 104 4.90 20.64 16.57
N GLN A 105 5.68 20.69 15.49
CA GLN A 105 7.13 20.50 15.54
C GLN A 105 7.84 21.60 16.34
N ALA A 106 7.41 22.86 16.20
CA ALA A 106 7.99 23.97 16.94
C ALA A 106 7.69 23.95 18.47
N ALA A 107 6.71 23.15 18.90
CA ALA A 107 6.32 23.03 20.31
C ALA A 107 6.99 21.85 21.05
N GLY A 108 7.77 21.03 20.33
CA GLY A 108 8.50 19.88 20.89
C GLY A 108 9.99 20.12 21.08
#